data_AF-A0A954EVR0-F1
#
_entry.id   AF-A0A954EVR0-F1
#
_cell.length_a   1.000
_cell.length_b   1.000
_cell.length_c   1.000
_cell.angle_alpha   90.00
_cell.angle_beta   90.00
_cell.angle_gamma   90.00
#
_symmetry.space_group_name_H-M   'P 1'
#
loop_
_entity.id
_entity.type
_entity.pdbx_description
1 polymer ?
#
loop_
_entity_poly.entity_id
_entity_poly.type
_entity_poly.pdbx_seq_one_letter_code
_entity_poly.pdbx_strand_id
1 'polypeptide(L)'
;MARHAPPDTKLHRYVDMWAFMGVHPTNIEILQRLKMADDRQFGANMDVCGTVAEEDQTTGEWSEIHVVGIRTDAWNPTPEKLARKCEILKEERQEELRRQIRRTGRLNQQQQALLAEICRVDPVLRMCPQDLECRRLVLKLFKSTTDRIRWQGSLEEVTTREVHNSLGSNGPLISFASSLDNYEYLTAFQENRRRWRIPSIFSFCYYEMDRDRIWYVELRRKWVSFGIDFRIIADGRQVGEIDGALFGFGYNAHIHVTEPDLANDRQFADLLTLFTASVGYHKAIRRSIQQRVKASRRGLPAVHIVEPEEFRLLKNPRAA
;
A
#
# COMPACT_ATOMS: atom_id res chain seq x y z
N MET A 1 24.17 13.33 21.40
CA MET A 1 24.89 13.39 20.10
C MET A 1 24.72 12.04 19.44
N ALA A 2 23.88 11.95 18.41
CA ALA A 2 23.76 10.74 17.60
C ALA A 2 25.10 10.47 16.92
N ARG A 3 25.54 9.21 16.93
CA ARG A 3 26.79 8.81 16.27
C ARG A 3 26.49 8.59 14.79
N HIS A 4 27.33 9.16 13.91
CA HIS A 4 27.30 8.82 12.50
C HIS A 4 27.49 7.31 12.31
N ALA A 5 26.82 6.75 11.31
CA ALA A 5 27.06 5.36 10.94
C ALA A 5 28.49 5.23 10.37
N PRO A 6 29.13 4.05 10.50
CA PRO A 6 30.41 3.79 9.85
C PRO A 6 30.35 4.11 8.35
N PRO A 7 31.39 4.69 7.75
CA PRO A 7 31.35 5.13 6.34
C PRO A 7 31.14 4.00 5.34
N ASP A 8 31.44 2.76 5.72
CA ASP A 8 31.27 1.57 4.88
C ASP A 8 29.89 0.91 5.05
N THR A 9 29.01 1.45 5.91
CA THR A 9 27.67 0.90 6.10
C THR A 9 26.87 1.03 4.82
N LYS A 10 26.33 -0.10 4.37
CA LYS A 10 25.41 -0.17 3.22
C LYS A 10 24.19 -0.99 3.61
N LEU A 11 23.16 -0.92 2.78
CA LEU A 11 22.00 -1.77 2.90
C LEU A 11 21.84 -2.52 1.59
N HIS A 12 21.62 -3.84 1.69
CA HIS A 12 21.25 -4.65 0.55
C HIS A 12 20.10 -5.58 0.92
N ARG A 13 18.94 -5.33 0.32
CA ARG A 13 17.74 -6.17 0.48
C ARG A 13 17.30 -6.73 -0.85
N TYR A 14 16.75 -7.93 -0.81
CA TYR A 14 16.10 -8.57 -1.94
C TYR A 14 14.62 -8.75 -1.61
N VAL A 15 13.76 -8.15 -2.41
CA VAL A 15 12.30 -8.27 -2.31
C VAL A 15 11.84 -9.27 -3.36
N ASP A 16 11.23 -10.37 -2.93
CA ASP A 16 10.68 -11.41 -3.79
C ASP A 16 9.16 -11.38 -3.73
N MET A 17 8.49 -10.83 -4.76
CA MET A 17 7.03 -10.74 -4.81
C MET A 17 6.46 -11.77 -5.78
N TRP A 18 5.50 -12.56 -5.30
CA TRP A 18 4.95 -13.69 -6.04
C TRP A 18 3.74 -13.29 -6.89
N ALA A 19 3.72 -13.78 -8.13
CA ALA A 19 2.64 -13.53 -9.08
C ALA A 19 1.30 -14.20 -8.69
N PHE A 20 1.34 -15.30 -7.93
CA PHE A 20 0.16 -16.08 -7.53
C PHE A 20 0.12 -16.25 -6.02
N MET A 21 -0.86 -15.59 -5.38
CA MET A 21 -1.11 -15.73 -3.95
C MET A 21 -1.62 -17.14 -3.61
N GLY A 22 -1.17 -17.71 -2.50
CA GLY A 22 -1.62 -19.02 -2.01
C GLY A 22 -1.05 -20.28 -2.67
N VAL A 23 -0.16 -20.16 -3.67
CA VAL A 23 0.44 -21.33 -4.37
C VAL A 23 1.89 -21.62 -3.93
N HIS A 24 2.54 -20.67 -3.25
CA HIS A 24 3.90 -20.89 -2.75
C HIS A 24 3.89 -21.82 -1.52
N PRO A 25 4.68 -22.92 -1.48
CA PRO A 25 4.68 -23.86 -0.35
C PRO A 25 4.94 -23.21 1.02
N THR A 26 5.81 -22.19 1.05
CA THR A 26 6.13 -21.40 2.25
C THR A 26 4.94 -20.61 2.80
N ASN A 27 3.89 -20.35 1.98
CA ASN A 27 2.71 -19.62 2.44
C ASN A 27 1.97 -20.32 3.57
N ILE A 28 1.86 -21.64 3.55
CA ILE A 28 0.98 -22.33 4.52
C ILE A 28 1.53 -22.18 5.94
N GLU A 29 2.83 -22.37 6.12
CA GLU A 29 3.48 -22.25 7.43
C GLU A 29 3.53 -20.79 7.90
N ILE A 30 3.88 -19.86 7.01
CA ILE A 30 3.93 -18.42 7.32
C ILE A 30 2.53 -17.89 7.67
N LEU A 31 1.51 -18.29 6.91
CA LEU A 31 0.11 -17.91 7.18
C LEU A 31 -0.40 -18.50 8.49
N GLN A 32 -0.02 -19.73 8.84
CA GLN A 32 -0.35 -20.31 10.14
C GLN A 32 0.28 -19.49 11.27
N ARG A 33 1.57 -19.15 11.16
CA ARG A 33 2.26 -18.30 12.15
C ARG A 33 1.66 -16.90 12.25
N LEU A 34 1.30 -16.27 11.12
CA LEU A 34 0.65 -14.96 11.08
C LEU A 34 -0.75 -14.95 11.71
N LYS A 35 -1.52 -16.03 11.51
CA LYS A 35 -2.85 -16.19 12.13
C LYS A 35 -2.77 -16.50 13.62
N MET A 36 -1.69 -17.14 14.07
CA MET A 36 -1.44 -17.47 15.47
C MET A 36 -0.73 -16.35 16.24
N ALA A 37 -0.10 -15.41 15.54
CA ALA A 37 0.51 -14.24 16.16
C ALA A 37 -0.59 -13.37 16.80
N ASP A 38 -0.32 -12.85 18.00
CA ASP A 38 -1.19 -11.87 18.70
C ASP A 38 -1.32 -10.51 17.98
N ASP A 39 -0.83 -10.43 16.74
CA ASP A 39 -0.77 -9.20 15.97
C ASP A 39 -2.09 -8.94 15.22
N ARG A 40 -2.85 -7.97 15.73
CA ARG A 40 -4.12 -7.52 15.13
C ARG A 40 -3.95 -6.85 13.76
N GLN A 41 -2.71 -6.60 13.31
CA GLN A 41 -2.45 -6.00 12.02
C GLN A 41 -2.62 -6.99 10.85
N PHE A 42 -2.51 -8.30 11.08
CA PHE A 42 -2.79 -9.29 10.04
C PHE A 42 -4.26 -9.74 10.10
N GLY A 43 -5.09 -9.16 9.23
CA GLY A 43 -6.53 -9.40 9.22
C GLY A 43 -6.96 -10.66 8.47
N ALA A 44 -8.21 -11.10 8.69
CA ALA A 44 -8.79 -12.26 8.00
C ALA A 44 -8.83 -12.14 6.46
N ASN A 45 -8.77 -10.91 5.94
CA ASN A 45 -8.79 -10.59 4.51
C ASN A 45 -7.38 -10.32 3.94
N MET A 46 -6.34 -10.79 4.61
CA MET A 46 -4.96 -10.69 4.16
C MET A 46 -4.39 -12.04 3.74
N ASP A 47 -3.44 -12.00 2.84
CA ASP A 47 -2.63 -13.14 2.42
C ASP A 47 -1.19 -12.66 2.22
N VAL A 48 -0.27 -13.60 2.11
CA VAL A 48 1.14 -13.33 1.90
C VAL A 48 1.44 -13.31 0.40
N CYS A 49 2.13 -12.27 -0.04
CA CYS A 49 2.46 -12.04 -1.44
C CYS A 49 3.95 -11.90 -1.72
N GLY A 50 4.81 -12.04 -0.72
CA GLY A 50 6.25 -12.03 -0.92
C GLY A 50 7.05 -12.12 0.37
N THR A 51 8.36 -12.25 0.22
CA THR A 51 9.33 -12.23 1.30
C THR A 51 10.44 -11.23 1.02
N VAL A 52 11.20 -10.89 2.05
CA VAL A 52 12.33 -9.96 1.97
C VAL A 52 13.51 -10.58 2.68
N ALA A 53 14.60 -10.70 1.94
CA ALA A 53 15.89 -11.10 2.47
C ALA A 53 16.83 -9.89 2.58
N GLU A 54 17.74 -9.92 3.55
CA GLU A 54 18.79 -8.93 3.74
C GLU A 54 20.15 -9.63 3.80
N GLU A 55 21.13 -9.02 3.15
CA GLU A 55 22.51 -9.50 3.13
C GLU A 55 23.26 -8.96 4.35
N ASP A 56 23.86 -9.87 5.12
CA ASP A 56 24.80 -9.50 6.18
C ASP A 56 26.08 -8.95 5.55
N GLN A 57 26.44 -7.71 5.89
CA GLN A 57 27.59 -7.02 5.30
C GLN A 57 28.94 -7.67 5.62
N THR A 58 29.01 -8.40 6.73
CA THR A 58 30.24 -8.99 7.26
C THR A 58 30.44 -10.39 6.70
N THR A 59 29.38 -11.20 6.62
CA THR A 59 29.47 -12.60 6.19
C THR A 59 29.08 -12.79 4.72
N GLY A 60 28.32 -11.87 4.12
CA GLY A 60 27.72 -12.02 2.81
C GLY A 60 26.54 -13.01 2.77
N GLU A 61 26.10 -13.50 3.93
CA GLU A 61 24.99 -14.44 4.03
C GLU A 61 23.65 -13.71 3.90
N TRP A 62 22.72 -14.34 3.21
CA TRP A 62 21.36 -13.85 3.04
C TRP A 62 20.43 -14.48 4.06
N SER A 63 19.67 -13.65 4.76
CA SER A 63 18.66 -14.10 5.71
C SER A 63 17.29 -13.51 5.35
N GLU A 64 16.25 -14.36 5.34
CA GLU A 64 14.88 -13.88 5.23
C GLU A 64 14.50 -13.19 6.54
N ILE A 65 14.20 -11.89 6.45
CA ILE A 65 13.94 -11.05 7.62
C ILE A 65 12.49 -10.56 7.68
N HIS A 66 11.80 -10.49 6.54
CA HIS A 66 10.42 -10.03 6.49
C HIS A 66 9.55 -10.82 5.53
N VAL A 67 8.25 -10.71 5.79
CA VAL A 67 7.15 -11.21 4.98
C VAL A 67 6.29 -10.02 4.58
N VAL A 68 5.82 -10.01 3.34
CA VAL A 68 4.91 -8.99 2.80
C VAL A 68 3.49 -9.56 2.73
N GLY A 69 2.57 -8.93 3.45
CA GLY A 69 1.15 -9.20 3.37
C GLY A 69 0.43 -8.22 2.45
N ILE A 70 -0.58 -8.70 1.74
CA ILE A 70 -1.49 -7.90 0.92
C ILE A 70 -2.93 -8.18 1.30
N ARG A 71 -3.79 -7.17 1.18
CA ARG A 71 -5.22 -7.35 1.30
C ARG A 71 -5.79 -8.02 0.04
N THR A 72 -6.25 -9.26 0.16
CA THR A 72 -6.70 -10.10 -0.97
C THR A 72 -8.07 -9.76 -1.51
N ASP A 73 -8.79 -8.94 -0.76
CA ASP A 73 -10.16 -8.57 -1.04
C ASP A 73 -10.27 -7.69 -2.30
N ALA A 74 -9.16 -7.10 -2.75
CA ALA A 74 -9.06 -6.16 -3.87
C ALA A 74 -8.13 -6.65 -4.99
N TRP A 75 -7.25 -7.60 -4.70
CA TRP A 75 -6.13 -7.97 -5.57
C TRP A 75 -6.20 -9.46 -5.94
N ASN A 76 -6.25 -9.76 -7.24
CA ASN A 76 -6.45 -11.11 -7.80
C ASN A 76 -7.67 -11.94 -7.30
N PRO A 77 -8.87 -11.36 -7.11
CA PRO A 77 -10.05 -12.15 -6.79
C PRO A 77 -10.57 -12.87 -8.05
N THR A 78 -10.94 -14.15 -7.92
CA THR A 78 -11.72 -14.83 -8.96
C THR A 78 -13.06 -14.11 -9.15
N PRO A 79 -13.70 -14.17 -10.34
CA PRO A 79 -15.03 -13.56 -10.55
C PRO A 79 -16.05 -13.96 -9.48
N GLU A 80 -15.99 -15.20 -9.00
CA GLU A 80 -16.83 -15.71 -7.90
C GLU A 80 -16.53 -15.02 -6.56
N LYS A 81 -15.25 -14.82 -6.23
CA LYS A 81 -14.83 -14.08 -5.02
C LYS A 81 -15.27 -12.61 -5.09
N LEU A 82 -15.15 -11.98 -6.26
CA LEU A 82 -15.65 -10.62 -6.49
C LEU A 82 -17.17 -10.54 -6.27
N ALA A 83 -17.92 -11.46 -6.87
CA ALA A 83 -19.38 -11.49 -6.75
C ALA A 83 -19.81 -11.67 -5.29
N ARG A 84 -19.28 -12.69 -4.60
CA ARG A 84 -19.58 -12.95 -3.19
C ARG A 84 -19.28 -11.75 -2.30
N LYS A 85 -18.15 -11.09 -2.54
CA LYS A 85 -17.75 -9.94 -1.75
C LYS A 85 -18.59 -8.70 -2.03
N CYS A 86 -19.01 -8.51 -3.28
CA CYS A 86 -19.95 -7.44 -3.65
C CYS A 86 -21.23 -7.59 -2.84
N GLU A 87 -21.77 -8.80 -2.74
CA GLU A 87 -22.95 -9.09 -1.94
C GLU A 87 -22.73 -8.83 -0.44
N ILE A 88 -21.62 -9.30 0.15
CA ILE A 88 -21.28 -9.02 1.56
C ILE A 88 -21.27 -7.51 1.84
N LEU A 89 -20.65 -6.71 0.98
CA LEU A 89 -20.57 -5.26 1.16
C LEU A 89 -21.94 -4.58 1.04
N LYS A 90 -22.80 -5.08 0.15
CA LYS A 90 -24.18 -4.59 0.03
C LYS A 90 -24.99 -4.92 1.28
N GLU A 91 -24.85 -6.14 1.81
CA GLU A 91 -25.50 -6.56 3.05
C GLU A 91 -25.04 -5.72 4.24
N GLU A 92 -23.72 -5.54 4.41
CA GLU A 92 -23.13 -4.70 5.46
C GLU A 92 -23.62 -3.25 5.36
N ARG A 93 -23.66 -2.68 4.15
CA ARG A 93 -24.14 -1.32 3.92
C ARG A 93 -25.63 -1.19 4.24
N GLN A 94 -26.45 -2.16 3.83
CA GLN A 94 -27.87 -2.16 4.12
C GLN A 94 -28.13 -2.21 5.62
N GLU A 95 -27.37 -3.02 6.37
CA GLU A 95 -27.46 -3.08 7.83
C GLU A 95 -26.95 -1.79 8.50
N GLU A 96 -25.90 -1.15 7.96
CA GLU A 96 -25.43 0.16 8.42
C GLU A 96 -26.52 1.23 8.28
N LEU A 97 -27.11 1.35 7.08
CA LEU A 97 -28.22 2.29 6.81
C LEU A 97 -29.43 2.00 7.70
N ARG A 98 -29.76 0.71 7.92
CA ARG A 98 -30.79 0.29 8.87
C ARG A 98 -30.49 0.79 10.28
N ARG A 99 -29.25 0.65 10.74
CA ARG A 99 -28.80 1.08 12.07
C ARG A 99 -28.78 2.60 12.24
N GLN A 100 -28.49 3.35 11.17
CA GLN A 100 -28.59 4.81 11.17
C GLN A 100 -30.03 5.30 11.38
N ILE A 101 -31.02 4.60 10.81
CA ILE A 101 -32.44 4.89 11.03
C ILE A 101 -32.88 4.44 12.43
N ARG A 102 -32.49 3.23 12.84
CA ARG A 102 -32.84 2.67 14.15
C ARG A 102 -31.77 1.70 14.64
N ARG A 103 -31.13 2.07 15.75
CA ARG A 103 -30.01 1.31 16.34
C ARG A 103 -30.38 -0.11 16.78
N THR A 104 -31.58 -0.33 17.33
CA THR A 104 -32.04 -1.64 17.83
C THR A 104 -33.53 -1.90 17.53
N GLY A 105 -33.90 -3.18 17.36
CA GLY A 105 -35.29 -3.60 17.10
C GLY A 105 -35.72 -3.50 15.63
N ARG A 106 -36.97 -3.86 15.35
CA ARG A 106 -37.56 -3.85 14.00
C ARG A 106 -37.90 -2.43 13.54
N LEU A 107 -37.74 -2.15 12.25
CA LEU A 107 -38.19 -0.88 11.66
C LEU A 107 -39.71 -0.88 11.54
N ASN A 108 -40.35 0.26 11.84
CA ASN A 108 -41.77 0.46 11.55
C ASN A 108 -41.99 0.69 10.04
N GLN A 109 -43.24 0.74 9.59
CA GLN A 109 -43.57 0.85 8.16
C GLN A 109 -43.00 2.11 7.49
N GLN A 110 -43.03 3.25 8.17
CA GLN A 110 -42.45 4.51 7.66
C GLN A 110 -40.92 4.44 7.55
N GLN A 111 -40.26 3.84 8.55
CA GLN A 111 -38.82 3.62 8.56
C GLN A 111 -38.38 2.61 7.48
N GLN A 112 -39.20 1.61 7.19
CA GLN A 112 -38.95 0.66 6.09
C GLN A 112 -39.04 1.36 4.73
N ALA A 113 -40.05 2.23 4.54
CA ALA A 113 -40.18 3.02 3.32
C ALA A 113 -38.98 3.98 3.13
N LEU A 114 -38.54 4.63 4.21
CA LEU A 114 -37.34 5.46 4.19
C LEU A 114 -36.08 4.66 3.85
N LEU A 115 -35.89 3.49 4.48
CA LEU A 115 -34.74 2.63 4.18
C LEU A 115 -34.76 2.20 2.71
N ALA A 116 -35.91 1.80 2.18
CA ALA A 116 -36.04 1.39 0.77
C ALA A 116 -35.67 2.52 -0.19
N GLU A 117 -36.08 3.76 0.09
CA GLU A 117 -35.75 4.90 -0.75
C GLU A 117 -34.25 5.25 -0.70
N ILE A 118 -33.64 5.21 0.50
CA ILE A 118 -32.19 5.40 0.64
C ILE A 118 -31.44 4.29 -0.12
N CYS A 119 -31.86 3.03 0.06
CA CYS A 119 -31.23 1.89 -0.58
C CYS A 119 -31.30 1.96 -2.12
N ARG A 120 -32.39 2.51 -2.67
CA ARG A 120 -32.61 2.63 -4.12
C ARG A 120 -31.54 3.51 -4.80
N VAL A 121 -31.08 4.54 -4.12
CA VAL A 121 -30.12 5.52 -4.66
C VAL A 121 -28.71 5.35 -4.10
N ASP A 122 -28.51 4.50 -3.10
CA ASP A 122 -27.20 4.29 -2.47
C ASP A 122 -26.20 3.69 -3.49
N PRO A 123 -25.06 4.37 -3.73
CA PRO A 123 -24.07 3.92 -4.70
C PRO A 123 -23.47 2.54 -4.41
N VAL A 124 -23.33 2.15 -3.14
CA VAL A 124 -22.77 0.85 -2.73
C VAL A 124 -23.73 -0.28 -3.08
N LEU A 125 -25.03 -0.06 -2.87
CA LEU A 125 -26.05 -1.07 -3.19
C LEU A 125 -26.21 -1.30 -4.70
N ARG A 126 -25.82 -0.32 -5.50
CA ARG A 126 -25.82 -0.37 -6.98
C ARG A 126 -24.51 -0.89 -7.57
N MET A 127 -23.53 -1.20 -6.72
CA MET A 127 -22.21 -1.67 -7.14
C MET A 127 -22.29 -3.03 -7.87
N CYS A 128 -21.45 -3.19 -8.88
CA CYS A 128 -21.21 -4.44 -9.57
C CYS A 128 -19.88 -5.06 -9.11
N PRO A 129 -19.68 -6.38 -9.24
CA PRO A 129 -18.43 -7.03 -8.84
C PRO A 129 -17.18 -6.41 -9.47
N GLN A 130 -17.27 -5.90 -10.70
CA GLN A 130 -16.18 -5.21 -11.40
C GLN A 130 -15.75 -3.90 -10.73
N ASP A 131 -16.65 -3.24 -9.99
CA ASP A 131 -16.32 -2.01 -9.26
C ASP A 131 -15.37 -2.28 -8.08
N LEU A 132 -15.28 -3.54 -7.62
CA LEU A 132 -14.34 -3.95 -6.58
C LEU A 132 -12.90 -4.08 -7.08
N GLU A 133 -12.67 -4.16 -8.40
CA GLU A 133 -11.34 -4.08 -8.99
C GLU A 133 -10.67 -2.71 -8.75
N CYS A 134 -11.42 -1.72 -8.25
CA CYS A 134 -10.96 -0.38 -7.94
C CYS A 134 -10.63 -0.12 -6.46
N ARG A 135 -10.55 -1.18 -5.63
CA ARG A 135 -10.20 -1.03 -4.23
C ARG A 135 -8.73 -0.70 -4.03
N ARG A 136 -8.46 0.09 -3.00
CA ARG A 136 -7.13 0.59 -2.66
C ARG A 136 -6.16 -0.53 -2.32
N LEU A 137 -4.90 -0.40 -2.76
CA LEU A 137 -3.81 -1.26 -2.31
C LEU A 137 -3.50 -1.03 -0.84
N VAL A 138 -3.37 -2.12 -0.08
CA VAL A 138 -2.86 -2.13 1.29
C VAL A 138 -1.81 -3.24 1.37
N LEU A 139 -0.55 -2.83 1.51
CA LEU A 139 0.58 -3.71 1.79
C LEU A 139 1.01 -3.55 3.24
N LYS A 140 1.41 -4.65 3.88
CA LYS A 140 1.98 -4.63 5.22
C LYS A 140 3.25 -5.44 5.26
N LEU A 141 4.25 -4.93 5.96
CA LEU A 141 5.52 -5.59 6.19
C LEU A 141 5.49 -6.18 7.60
N PHE A 142 5.91 -7.43 7.72
CA PHE A 142 6.02 -8.13 8.99
C PHE A 142 7.43 -8.68 9.13
N LYS A 143 8.09 -8.39 10.24
CA LYS A 143 9.35 -9.02 10.60
C LYS A 143 9.07 -10.44 11.06
N SER A 144 9.72 -11.40 10.43
CA SER A 144 9.57 -12.82 10.74
C SER A 144 10.84 -13.32 11.40
N THR A 145 10.72 -13.87 12.60
CA THR A 145 11.77 -14.67 13.24
C THR A 145 11.26 -16.09 13.43
N THR A 146 12.12 -17.02 13.85
CA THR A 146 11.76 -18.42 14.08
C THR A 146 10.49 -18.58 14.93
N ASP A 147 10.34 -17.75 15.97
CA ASP A 147 9.26 -17.90 16.96
C ASP A 147 8.20 -16.80 16.92
N ARG A 148 8.41 -15.69 16.21
CA ARG A 148 7.56 -14.50 16.30
C ARG A 148 7.43 -13.79 14.97
N ILE A 149 6.23 -13.28 14.72
CA ILE A 149 5.97 -12.37 13.61
C ILE A 149 5.42 -11.06 14.19
N ARG A 150 5.97 -9.93 13.72
CA ARG A 150 5.58 -8.59 14.19
C ARG A 150 5.44 -7.64 13.02
N TRP A 151 4.36 -6.87 13.00
CA TRP A 151 4.18 -5.77 12.07
C TRP A 151 5.33 -4.76 12.18
N GLN A 152 5.84 -4.30 11.04
CA GLN A 152 6.87 -3.26 10.94
C GLN A 152 6.38 -2.03 10.18
N GLY A 153 5.36 -2.18 9.35
CA GLY A 153 4.84 -1.04 8.61
C GLY A 153 3.74 -1.40 7.61
N SER A 154 3.10 -0.37 7.08
CA SER A 154 2.10 -0.46 6.04
C SER A 154 2.32 0.61 4.98
N LEU A 155 1.94 0.29 3.75
CA LEU A 155 1.85 1.22 2.64
C LEU A 155 0.47 1.07 2.03
N GLU A 156 -0.25 2.19 2.01
CA GLU A 156 -1.66 2.22 1.64
C GLU A 156 -1.90 3.27 0.56
N GLU A 157 -2.63 2.90 -0.49
CA GLU A 157 -3.09 3.82 -1.53
C GLU A 157 -4.08 4.83 -0.96
N VAL A 158 -3.87 6.12 -1.28
CA VAL A 158 -4.74 7.24 -0.88
C VAL A 158 -5.53 7.69 -2.09
N THR A 159 -6.58 6.94 -2.40
CA THR A 159 -7.36 7.05 -3.63
C THR A 159 -7.95 8.45 -3.85
N THR A 160 -8.37 9.11 -2.77
CA THR A 160 -8.92 10.47 -2.81
C THR A 160 -7.88 11.47 -3.31
N ARG A 161 -6.64 11.34 -2.85
CA ARG A 161 -5.51 12.18 -3.26
C ARG A 161 -5.06 11.87 -4.68
N GLU A 162 -5.11 10.61 -5.09
CA GLU A 162 -4.85 10.22 -6.48
C GLU A 162 -5.84 10.86 -7.44
N VAL A 163 -7.15 10.80 -7.15
CA VAL A 163 -8.17 11.43 -8.00
C VAL A 163 -7.96 12.95 -8.04
N HIS A 164 -7.74 13.59 -6.90
CA HIS A 164 -7.45 15.02 -6.80
C HIS A 164 -6.24 15.42 -7.67
N ASN A 165 -5.10 14.75 -7.48
CA ASN A 165 -3.86 15.06 -8.18
C ASN A 165 -3.95 14.73 -9.68
N SER A 166 -4.67 13.67 -10.04
CA SER A 166 -4.84 13.23 -11.43
C SER A 166 -5.79 14.12 -12.23
N LEU A 167 -6.79 14.73 -11.57
CA LEU A 167 -7.64 15.74 -12.19
C LEU A 167 -6.83 16.95 -12.65
N GLY A 168 -5.93 17.45 -11.78
CA GLY A 168 -5.08 18.62 -12.07
C GLY A 168 -3.93 18.36 -13.04
N SER A 169 -3.41 17.13 -13.12
CA SER A 169 -2.24 16.79 -13.94
C SER A 169 -2.55 16.14 -15.29
N ASN A 170 -3.83 15.87 -15.58
CA ASN A 170 -4.30 15.20 -16.80
C ASN A 170 -3.60 13.84 -17.06
N GLY A 171 -3.35 13.08 -16.01
CA GLY A 171 -2.81 11.72 -16.06
C GLY A 171 -2.96 11.03 -14.70
N PRO A 172 -2.89 9.68 -14.64
CA PRO A 172 -2.98 8.98 -13.38
C PRO A 172 -1.70 9.21 -12.56
N LEU A 173 -1.83 9.82 -11.40
CA LEU A 173 -0.76 10.00 -10.41
C LEU A 173 -1.07 9.17 -9.18
N ILE A 174 -0.18 8.23 -8.89
CA ILE A 174 -0.26 7.36 -7.72
C ILE A 174 0.09 8.15 -6.45
N SER A 175 -0.61 7.86 -5.35
CA SER A 175 -0.34 8.46 -4.03
C SER A 175 -0.48 7.40 -2.95
N PHE A 176 0.53 7.29 -2.09
CA PHE A 176 0.52 6.38 -0.96
C PHE A 176 0.73 7.14 0.36
N ALA A 177 0.26 6.54 1.44
CA ALA A 177 0.64 6.87 2.80
C ALA A 177 1.29 5.63 3.44
N SER A 178 2.37 5.84 4.17
CA SER A 178 3.04 4.78 4.93
C SER A 178 3.05 5.11 6.41
N SER A 179 2.79 4.08 7.22
CA SER A 179 2.97 4.06 8.67
C SER A 179 3.98 2.98 9.01
N LEU A 180 4.89 3.25 9.94
CA LEU A 180 5.93 2.32 10.37
C LEU A 180 5.85 2.08 11.88
N ASP A 181 6.34 0.93 12.33
CA ASP A 181 6.43 0.60 13.75
C ASP A 181 7.46 1.49 14.46
N ASN A 182 7.11 1.96 15.66
CA ASN A 182 7.91 2.91 16.45
C ASN A 182 8.33 4.19 15.68
N TYR A 183 7.53 4.62 14.71
CA TYR A 183 7.76 5.84 13.94
C TYR A 183 6.58 6.80 14.12
N GLU A 184 6.86 8.03 14.53
CA GLU A 184 5.82 8.99 14.92
C GLU A 184 5.08 9.62 13.73
N TYR A 185 5.66 9.57 12.54
CA TYR A 185 5.20 10.34 11.39
C TYR A 185 4.61 9.44 10.30
N LEU A 186 3.58 9.95 9.61
CA LEU A 186 3.10 9.33 8.37
C LEU A 186 3.93 9.84 7.21
N THR A 187 4.43 8.92 6.38
CA THR A 187 5.20 9.27 5.19
C THR A 187 4.29 9.21 3.96
N ALA A 188 4.07 10.36 3.33
CA ALA A 188 3.28 10.45 2.10
C ALA A 188 4.19 10.34 0.86
N PHE A 189 3.94 9.35 0.02
CA PHE A 189 4.54 9.24 -1.31
C PHE A 189 3.62 9.85 -2.35
N GLN A 190 4.17 10.71 -3.19
CA GLN A 190 3.42 11.29 -4.29
C GLN A 190 4.16 11.07 -5.61
N GLU A 191 3.49 10.45 -6.58
CA GLU A 191 3.96 10.45 -7.96
C GLU A 191 3.78 11.86 -8.53
N ASN A 192 4.88 12.42 -9.03
CA ASN A 192 4.90 13.69 -9.72
C ASN A 192 5.23 13.47 -11.18
N ARG A 193 4.49 14.16 -12.05
CA ARG A 193 4.72 14.14 -13.50
C ARG A 193 5.30 15.47 -13.94
N ARG A 194 6.58 15.46 -14.33
CA ARG A 194 7.27 16.68 -14.78
C ARG A 194 6.90 17.05 -16.23
N ARG A 195 6.76 16.06 -17.14
CA ARG A 195 6.25 16.19 -18.53
C ARG A 195 5.68 14.85 -19.04
N TRP A 196 4.92 14.86 -20.14
CA TRP A 196 4.20 13.68 -20.69
C TRP A 196 5.09 12.43 -20.93
N ARG A 197 6.38 12.59 -21.24
CA ARG A 197 7.34 11.50 -21.56
C ARG A 197 8.38 11.21 -20.48
N ILE A 198 8.36 11.91 -19.34
CA ILE A 198 9.35 11.68 -18.27
C ILE A 198 8.87 10.49 -17.43
N PRO A 199 9.75 9.52 -17.09
CA PRO A 199 9.43 8.43 -16.19
C PRO A 199 8.89 8.93 -14.85
N SER A 200 8.07 8.10 -14.22
CA SER A 200 7.52 8.39 -12.91
C SER A 200 8.60 8.78 -11.90
N ILE A 201 8.38 9.91 -11.22
CA ILE A 201 9.19 10.35 -10.08
C ILE A 201 8.27 10.31 -8.87
N PHE A 202 8.62 9.53 -7.86
CA PHE A 202 7.96 9.63 -6.56
C PHE A 202 8.79 10.53 -5.65
N SER A 203 8.14 11.40 -4.88
CA SER A 203 8.80 12.18 -3.85
C SER A 203 8.14 11.97 -2.50
N PHE A 204 8.93 12.01 -1.44
CA PHE A 204 8.47 12.00 -0.06
C PHE A 204 9.47 12.73 0.85
N CYS A 205 9.01 13.11 2.03
CA CYS A 205 9.87 13.60 3.10
C CYS A 205 10.06 12.48 4.12
N TYR A 206 11.29 12.26 4.56
CA TYR A 206 11.61 11.27 5.58
C TYR A 206 12.28 11.97 6.77
N TYR A 207 11.73 11.81 7.96
CA TYR A 207 12.29 12.39 9.18
C TYR A 207 13.08 11.33 9.94
N GLU A 208 14.39 11.49 10.03
CA GLU A 208 15.29 10.62 10.79
C GLU A 208 15.24 11.03 12.27
N MET A 209 14.50 10.27 13.08
CA MET A 209 14.20 10.62 14.48
C MET A 209 15.46 10.69 15.35
N ASP A 210 16.41 9.78 15.16
CA ASP A 210 17.64 9.70 15.97
C ASP A 210 18.51 10.96 15.83
N ARG A 211 18.39 11.67 14.71
CA ARG A 211 19.24 12.82 14.36
C ARG A 211 18.51 14.13 14.24
N ASP A 212 17.20 14.13 14.40
CA ASP A 212 16.36 15.31 14.22
C ASP A 212 16.62 15.96 12.84
N ARG A 213 16.57 15.14 11.78
CA ARG A 213 16.85 15.58 10.40
C ARG A 213 15.75 15.17 9.44
N ILE A 214 15.35 16.10 8.56
CA ILE A 214 14.48 15.80 7.42
C ILE A 214 15.34 15.56 6.17
N TRP A 215 15.05 14.47 5.49
CA TRP A 215 15.56 14.12 4.16
C TRP A 215 14.47 14.33 3.12
N TYR A 216 14.81 15.01 2.02
CA TYR A 216 13.93 15.14 0.86
C TYR A 216 14.30 14.10 -0.18
N VAL A 217 13.45 13.08 -0.33
CA VAL A 217 13.78 11.89 -1.13
C VAL A 217 12.96 11.84 -2.41
N GLU A 218 13.64 11.53 -3.50
CA GLU A 218 13.06 11.24 -4.80
C GLU A 218 13.43 9.83 -5.27
N LEU A 219 12.43 9.08 -5.74
CA LEU A 219 12.61 7.80 -6.43
C LEU A 219 12.36 8.04 -7.91
N ARG A 220 13.45 8.10 -8.69
CA ARG A 220 13.39 8.39 -10.13
C ARG A 220 13.50 7.11 -10.93
N ARG A 221 12.44 6.77 -11.67
CA ARG A 221 12.46 5.60 -12.56
C ARG A 221 13.51 5.77 -13.68
N LYS A 222 14.33 4.72 -13.93
CA LYS A 222 15.32 4.71 -15.02
C LYS A 222 14.61 4.68 -16.40
N TRP A 223 15.18 5.36 -17.39
CA TRP A 223 14.60 5.47 -18.75
C TRP A 223 14.79 4.20 -19.60
N VAL A 224 15.95 3.55 -19.45
CA VAL A 224 16.36 2.36 -20.19
C VAL A 224 16.77 1.33 -19.14
N SER A 225 15.88 0.36 -18.90
CA SER A 225 16.11 -0.77 -18.01
C SER A 225 15.33 -1.97 -18.53
N PHE A 226 15.88 -3.18 -18.36
CA PHE A 226 15.17 -4.41 -18.72
C PHE A 226 14.03 -4.73 -17.75
N GLY A 227 14.01 -4.12 -16.55
CA GLY A 227 12.87 -4.13 -15.65
C GLY A 227 12.52 -2.75 -15.08
N ILE A 228 11.93 -2.68 -13.88
CA ILE A 228 11.42 -1.41 -13.31
C ILE A 228 12.40 -0.89 -12.27
N ASP A 229 13.44 -0.21 -12.74
CA ASP A 229 14.50 0.29 -11.86
C ASP A 229 14.26 1.73 -11.40
N PHE A 230 14.68 2.05 -10.18
CA PHE A 230 14.64 3.39 -9.61
C PHE A 230 16.02 3.82 -9.10
N ARG A 231 16.34 5.10 -9.24
CA ARG A 231 17.42 5.75 -8.49
C ARG A 231 16.83 6.39 -7.24
N ILE A 232 17.49 6.20 -6.11
CA ILE A 232 17.13 6.83 -4.84
C ILE A 232 17.99 8.07 -4.70
N ILE A 233 17.35 9.23 -4.62
CA ILE A 233 18.03 10.52 -4.52
C ILE A 233 17.57 11.19 -3.23
N ALA A 234 18.48 11.51 -2.32
CA ALA A 234 18.18 12.27 -1.12
C ALA A 234 18.96 13.60 -1.15
N ASP A 235 18.27 14.71 -0.89
CA ASP A 235 18.84 16.07 -0.90
C ASP A 235 19.65 16.37 -2.19
N GLY A 236 19.16 15.87 -3.33
CA GLY A 236 19.77 16.06 -4.65
C GLY A 236 20.95 15.15 -4.98
N ARG A 237 21.38 14.28 -4.05
CA ARG A 237 22.46 13.30 -4.26
C ARG A 237 21.90 11.90 -4.40
N GLN A 238 22.45 11.10 -5.31
CA GLN A 238 22.09 9.69 -5.40
C GLN A 238 22.65 8.96 -4.19
N VAL A 239 21.76 8.30 -3.43
CA VAL A 239 22.08 7.56 -2.19
C VAL A 239 21.84 6.06 -2.33
N GLY A 240 21.33 5.62 -3.47
CA GLY A 240 21.02 4.22 -3.70
C GLY A 240 20.25 3.97 -4.99
N GLU A 241 19.83 2.73 -5.17
CA GLU A 241 19.00 2.28 -6.28
C GLU A 241 18.11 1.10 -5.91
N ILE A 242 17.06 0.92 -6.70
CA ILE A 242 16.19 -0.25 -6.70
C ILE A 242 16.33 -0.85 -8.09
N ASP A 243 16.86 -2.07 -8.18
CA ASP A 243 17.04 -2.78 -9.44
C ASP A 243 16.07 -3.93 -9.52
N GLY A 244 15.06 -3.75 -10.37
CA GLY A 244 13.88 -4.58 -10.40
C GLY A 244 13.79 -5.41 -11.67
N ALA A 245 13.47 -6.69 -11.54
CA ALA A 245 13.06 -7.55 -12.63
C ALA A 245 11.55 -7.84 -12.53
N LEU A 246 10.81 -7.51 -13.60
CA LEU A 246 9.38 -7.78 -13.66
C LEU A 246 9.12 -9.11 -14.37
N PHE A 247 8.57 -10.10 -13.65
CA PHE A 247 8.15 -11.38 -14.20
C PHE A 247 6.65 -11.60 -13.94
N GLY A 248 5.81 -11.40 -14.95
CA GLY A 248 4.36 -11.56 -14.81
C GLY A 248 3.71 -10.51 -13.88
N PHE A 249 2.81 -10.96 -12.99
CA PHE A 249 2.23 -10.13 -11.91
C PHE A 249 3.11 -10.03 -10.65
N GLY A 250 4.22 -10.77 -10.61
CA GLY A 250 5.23 -10.68 -9.55
C GLY A 250 6.29 -9.62 -9.86
N TYR A 251 7.06 -9.24 -8.84
CA TYR A 251 8.10 -8.23 -8.96
C TYR A 251 9.24 -8.52 -7.99
N ASN A 252 10.41 -8.78 -8.53
CA ASN A 252 11.59 -9.10 -7.73
C ASN A 252 12.59 -7.97 -7.86
N ALA A 253 13.17 -7.52 -6.77
CA ALA A 253 14.07 -6.37 -6.81
C ALA A 253 15.12 -6.38 -5.73
N HIS A 254 16.31 -5.92 -6.09
CA HIS A 254 17.36 -5.57 -5.16
C HIS A 254 17.23 -4.10 -4.78
N ILE A 255 17.35 -3.82 -3.48
CA ILE A 255 17.42 -2.47 -2.94
C ILE A 255 18.82 -2.27 -2.41
N HIS A 256 19.50 -1.26 -2.91
CA HIS A 256 20.85 -0.87 -2.49
C HIS A 256 20.82 0.56 -1.95
N VAL A 257 21.26 0.77 -0.72
CA VAL A 257 21.49 2.11 -0.15
C VAL A 257 22.93 2.21 0.30
N THR A 258 23.61 3.28 -0.14
CA THR A 258 25.03 3.51 0.11
C THR A 258 25.30 4.70 1.01
N GLU A 259 24.30 5.55 1.27
CA GLU A 259 24.40 6.62 2.27
C GLU A 259 24.36 5.99 3.67
N PRO A 260 25.45 6.02 4.46
CA PRO A 260 25.58 5.23 5.68
C PRO A 260 24.48 5.48 6.70
N ASP A 261 24.09 6.75 6.86
CA ASP A 261 23.09 7.16 7.84
C ASP A 261 21.72 6.57 7.50
N LEU A 262 21.32 6.64 6.22
CA LEU A 262 20.08 6.05 5.71
C LEU A 262 20.15 4.53 5.59
N ALA A 263 21.33 3.97 5.29
CA ALA A 263 21.55 2.53 5.19
C ALA A 263 21.44 1.83 6.55
N ASN A 264 21.88 2.49 7.63
CA ASN A 264 21.76 1.99 8.99
C ASN A 264 20.36 2.20 9.59
N ASP A 265 19.52 3.00 8.94
CA ASP A 265 18.16 3.31 9.41
C ASP A 265 17.16 2.25 8.91
N ARG A 266 16.69 1.41 9.87
CA ARG A 266 15.70 0.35 9.59
C ARG A 266 14.36 0.89 9.10
N GLN A 267 13.91 2.03 9.61
CA GLN A 267 12.62 2.61 9.23
C GLN A 267 12.69 3.09 7.78
N PHE A 268 13.80 3.73 7.38
CA PHE A 268 14.04 4.07 5.99
C PHE A 268 14.12 2.84 5.08
N ALA A 269 14.83 1.79 5.53
CA ALA A 269 14.92 0.54 4.81
C ALA A 269 13.53 -0.12 4.60
N ASP A 270 12.70 -0.17 5.63
CA ASP A 270 11.36 -0.77 5.59
C ASP A 270 10.40 0.05 4.71
N LEU A 271 10.55 1.38 4.74
CA LEU A 271 9.84 2.31 3.88
C LEU A 271 10.15 2.06 2.39
N LEU A 272 11.43 1.91 2.04
CA LEU A 272 11.86 1.56 0.68
C LEU A 272 11.41 0.16 0.26
N THR A 273 11.46 -0.81 1.18
CA THR A 273 10.96 -2.17 0.96
C THR A 273 9.47 -2.15 0.60
N LEU A 274 8.65 -1.45 1.38
CA LEU A 274 7.22 -1.31 1.13
C LEU A 274 6.93 -0.64 -0.23
N PHE A 275 7.65 0.44 -0.55
CA PHE A 275 7.54 1.08 -1.87
C PHE A 275 7.89 0.08 -2.98
N THR A 276 9.01 -0.63 -2.84
CA THR A 276 9.51 -1.61 -3.82
C THR A 276 8.49 -2.73 -4.03
N ALA A 277 7.93 -3.29 -2.97
CA ALA A 277 6.87 -4.30 -3.03
C ALA A 277 5.60 -3.81 -3.77
N SER A 278 5.32 -2.50 -3.74
CA SER A 278 4.16 -1.92 -4.44
C SER A 278 4.31 -1.85 -5.96
N VAL A 279 5.54 -1.87 -6.48
CA VAL A 279 5.84 -1.58 -7.89
C VAL A 279 5.11 -2.51 -8.86
N GLY A 280 5.01 -3.81 -8.53
CA GLY A 280 4.27 -4.79 -9.33
C GLY A 280 2.80 -4.44 -9.55
N TYR A 281 2.20 -3.69 -8.61
CA TYR A 281 0.79 -3.32 -8.63
C TYR A 281 0.51 -1.97 -9.32
N HIS A 282 1.53 -1.15 -9.58
CA HIS A 282 1.35 0.21 -10.10
C HIS A 282 0.59 0.26 -11.45
N LYS A 283 0.72 -0.76 -12.29
CA LYS A 283 -0.02 -0.82 -13.57
C LYS A 283 -1.53 -0.92 -13.36
N ALA A 284 -1.95 -1.75 -12.41
CA ALA A 284 -3.36 -1.91 -12.05
C ALA A 284 -3.89 -0.67 -11.34
N ILE A 285 -3.13 -0.10 -10.40
CA ILE A 285 -3.46 1.17 -9.73
C ILE A 285 -3.74 2.25 -10.77
N ARG A 286 -2.84 2.46 -11.75
CA ARG A 286 -3.03 3.46 -12.82
C ARG A 286 -4.31 3.25 -13.62
N ARG A 287 -4.70 2.00 -13.91
CA ARG A 287 -5.96 1.70 -14.60
C ARG A 287 -7.16 2.09 -13.76
N SER A 288 -7.13 1.78 -12.46
CA SER A 288 -8.19 2.18 -11.53
C SER A 288 -8.31 3.70 -11.42
N ILE A 289 -7.19 4.41 -11.24
CA ILE A 289 -7.17 5.89 -11.20
C ILE A 289 -7.80 6.47 -12.47
N GLN A 290 -7.43 5.98 -13.65
CA GLN A 290 -8.00 6.47 -14.92
C GLN A 290 -9.51 6.30 -14.99
N GLN A 291 -10.05 5.18 -14.49
CA GLN A 291 -11.49 4.95 -14.43
C GLN A 291 -12.16 5.93 -13.46
N ARG A 292 -11.60 6.11 -12.25
CA ARG A 292 -12.10 7.06 -11.23
C ARG A 292 -12.12 8.50 -11.75
N VAL A 293 -11.05 8.94 -12.40
CA VAL A 293 -10.95 10.29 -12.99
C VAL A 293 -11.96 10.48 -14.13
N LYS A 294 -12.15 9.47 -14.99
CA LYS A 294 -13.16 9.53 -16.07
C LYS A 294 -14.58 9.63 -15.51
N ALA A 295 -14.90 8.87 -14.46
CA ALA A 295 -16.19 8.93 -13.79
C ALA A 295 -16.44 10.31 -13.16
N SER A 296 -15.47 10.83 -12.40
CA SER A 296 -15.55 12.15 -11.77
C SER A 296 -15.74 13.28 -12.80
N ARG A 297 -15.02 13.26 -13.93
CA ARG A 297 -15.18 14.24 -15.01
C ARG A 297 -16.57 14.21 -15.66
N ARG A 298 -17.28 13.10 -15.59
CA ARG A 298 -18.66 12.94 -16.10
C ARG A 298 -19.73 13.35 -15.09
N GLY A 299 -19.34 13.85 -13.92
CA GLY A 299 -20.26 14.16 -12.82
C GLY A 299 -20.91 12.91 -12.21
N LEU A 300 -20.37 11.72 -12.50
CA LEU A 300 -20.85 10.49 -11.86
C LEU A 300 -20.30 10.44 -10.44
N PRO A 301 -21.11 10.04 -9.45
CA PRO A 301 -20.60 9.78 -8.11
C PRO A 301 -19.43 8.80 -8.20
N ALA A 302 -18.43 8.97 -7.33
CA ALA A 302 -17.28 8.09 -7.31
C ALA A 302 -17.79 6.64 -7.16
N VAL A 303 -17.57 5.83 -8.21
CA VAL A 303 -17.81 4.37 -8.16
C VAL A 303 -16.97 3.73 -7.05
N HIS A 304 -15.91 4.44 -6.63
CA HIS A 304 -15.04 4.12 -5.53
C HIS A 304 -15.65 4.52 -4.17
N ILE A 305 -15.88 3.53 -3.33
CA ILE A 305 -16.20 3.71 -1.90
C ILE A 305 -14.90 4.01 -1.17
N VAL A 306 -14.76 5.23 -0.66
CA VAL A 306 -13.66 5.60 0.24
C VAL A 306 -13.85 4.88 1.56
N GLU A 307 -12.90 4.02 1.91
CA GLU A 307 -12.98 3.23 3.13
C GLU A 307 -12.78 4.11 4.38
N PRO A 308 -13.44 3.81 5.52
CA PRO A 308 -13.25 4.53 6.78
C PRO A 308 -11.78 4.62 7.22
N GLU A 309 -10.98 3.61 6.91
CA GLU A 309 -9.55 3.57 7.17
C GLU A 309 -8.78 4.67 6.41
N GLU A 310 -9.13 4.92 5.13
CA GLU A 310 -8.55 6.03 4.39
C GLU A 310 -8.98 7.37 5.00
N PHE A 311 -10.25 7.51 5.39
CA PHE A 311 -10.70 8.73 6.09
C PHE A 311 -9.93 8.99 7.38
N ARG A 312 -9.51 7.96 8.13
CA ARG A 312 -8.66 8.14 9.32
C ARG A 312 -7.31 8.76 8.97
N LEU A 313 -6.72 8.42 7.82
CA LEU A 313 -5.48 9.03 7.34
C LEU A 313 -5.66 10.51 6.95
N LEU A 314 -6.89 10.92 6.62
CA LEU A 314 -7.22 12.28 6.21
C LEU A 314 -7.75 13.16 7.36
N LYS A 315 -8.02 12.57 8.53
CA LYS A 315 -8.55 13.33 9.67
C LYS A 315 -7.57 14.40 10.10
N ASN A 316 -8.08 15.60 10.36
CA ASN A 316 -7.30 16.64 11.00
C ASN A 316 -6.99 16.22 12.45
N PRO A 317 -5.72 15.97 12.80
CA PRO A 317 -5.38 15.55 14.16
C PRO A 317 -5.63 16.67 15.20
N ARG A 318 -5.78 17.92 14.77
CA ARG A 318 -6.05 19.09 15.64
C ARG A 318 -7.53 19.38 15.84
N ALA A 319 -8.43 18.60 15.24
CA ALA A 319 -9.88 18.80 15.37
C ALA A 319 -10.50 18.01 16.54
N ALA A 320 -9.67 17.30 17.32
CA ALA A 320 -10.08 16.53 18.49
C ALA A 320 -10.10 17.37 19.77
#